data_AF-A0A835FNF5-F1
#
_entry.id   AF-A0A835FNF5-F1
#
_cell.length_a   1.000
_cell.length_b   1.000
_cell.length_c   1.000
_cell.angle_alpha   90.00
_cell.angle_beta   90.00
_cell.angle_gamma   90.00
#
_symmetry.space_group_name_H-M   'P 1'
#
loop_
_entity.id
_entity.type
_entity.pdbx_description
1 polymer ?
#
loop_
_entity_poly.entity_id
_entity_poly.type
_entity_poly.pdbx_seq_one_letter_code
_entity_poly.pdbx_strand_id
1 'polypeptide(L)' 'MRQHLGVPFFMEIIILMSWCIWTTRNDWIFRNLDPMVQNCKRRFIQEYGLLRHRAKPQTLAAMAEWLDSIN' A
#
# COMPACT_ATOMS: atom_id res chain seq x y z
N MET A 1 9.15 -12.77 4.16
CA MET A 1 8.08 -11.94 3.55
C MET A 1 6.82 -12.74 3.20
N ARG A 2 6.85 -13.73 2.27
CA ARG A 2 5.68 -14.64 2.02
C ARG A 2 5.12 -15.26 3.31
N GLN A 3 6.01 -15.71 4.19
CA GLN A 3 5.65 -16.37 5.45
C GLN A 3 5.08 -15.44 6.53
N HIS A 4 5.13 -14.11 6.37
CA HIS A 4 4.66 -13.17 7.41
C HIS A 4 3.36 -12.45 7.04
N LEU A 5 3.11 -12.19 5.75
CA LEU A 5 1.87 -11.55 5.33
C LEU A 5 0.71 -12.53 5.15
N GLY A 6 0.98 -13.80 4.84
CA GLY A 6 -0.05 -14.85 4.74
C GLY A 6 -1.09 -14.69 3.61
N VAL A 7 -1.05 -13.59 2.85
CA VAL A 7 -2.01 -13.29 1.77
C VAL A 7 -1.45 -13.58 0.38
N PRO A 8 -2.29 -13.98 -0.59
CA PRO A 8 -1.83 -14.34 -1.94
C PRO A 8 -1.25 -13.15 -2.73
N PHE A 9 -1.55 -11.91 -2.32
CA PHE A 9 -1.13 -10.65 -2.93
C PHE A 9 -0.04 -9.91 -2.11
N PHE A 10 0.80 -10.66 -1.38
CA PHE A 10 1.84 -10.07 -0.54
C PHE A 10 2.87 -9.25 -1.35
N MET A 11 3.15 -9.60 -2.61
CA MET A 11 4.10 -8.86 -3.46
C MET A 11 3.59 -7.46 -3.76
N GLU A 12 2.31 -7.36 -4.09
CA GLU A 12 1.62 -6.12 -4.37
C GLU A 12 1.71 -5.18 -3.18
N ILE A 13 1.52 -5.70 -1.96
CA ILE A 13 1.66 -4.93 -0.73
C ILE A 13 3.10 -4.40 -0.57
N ILE A 14 4.11 -5.25 -0.75
CA ILE A 14 5.52 -4.87 -0.57
C ILE A 14 5.93 -3.82 -1.60
N ILE A 15 5.59 -4.03 -2.88
CA ILE A 15 5.91 -3.11 -3.96
C ILE A 15 5.24 -1.76 -3.72
N LEU A 16 3.95 -1.77 -3.38
CA LEU A 16 3.19 -0.54 -3.16
C LEU A 16 3.65 0.21 -1.90
N MET A 17 3.99 -0.49 -0.82
CA MET A 17 4.55 0.12 0.38
C MET A 17 5.93 0.73 0.10
N SER A 18 6.78 0.03 -0.65
CA SER A 18 8.09 0.55 -1.07
C SER A 18 7.94 1.81 -1.92
N TRP A 19 6.96 1.84 -2.83
CA TRP A 19 6.60 3.01 -3.61
C TRP A 19 6.11 4.17 -2.73
N CYS A 20 5.25 3.91 -1.74
CA CYS A 20 4.75 4.94 -0.81
C CYS A 20 5.88 5.53 0.05
N ILE A 21 6.81 4.70 0.54
CA ILE A 21 7.98 5.16 1.28
C ILE A 21 8.86 6.04 0.39
N TRP A 22 9.15 5.58 -0.83
CA TRP A 22 9.98 6.33 -1.78
C TRP A 22 9.36 7.68 -2.14
N THR A 23 8.07 7.71 -2.47
CA THR A 23 7.35 8.97 -2.77
C THR A 23 7.29 9.91 -1.58
N THR A 24 7.07 9.40 -0.36
CA THR A 24 7.09 10.22 0.87
C THR A 24 8.47 10.86 1.10
N ARG A 25 9.56 10.11 0.86
CA ARG A 25 10.92 10.66 0.95
C ARG A 25 11.21 11.70 -0.14
N ASN A 26 10.70 11.50 -1.35
CA ASN A 26 10.84 12.48 -2.42
C ASN A 26 10.03 13.76 -2.12
N ASP A 27 8.83 13.63 -1.60
CA ASP A 27 8.01 14.77 -1.17
C ASP A 27 8.74 15.58 -0.07
N TRP A 28 9.47 14.92 0.83
CA TRP A 28 10.33 15.61 1.79
C TRP A 28 11.49 16.37 1.12
N ILE A 29 12.24 15.74 0.22
CA ILE A 29 13.41 16.35 -0.44
C ILE A 29 13.00 17.50 -1.36
N PHE A 30 11.95 17.32 -2.16
CA PHE A 30 11.60 18.25 -3.24
C PHE A 30 10.50 19.25 -2.87
N ARG A 31 9.69 18.96 -1.84
CA ARG A 31 8.55 19.80 -1.45
C ARG A 31 8.58 20.24 0.00
N ASN A 32 9.63 19.89 0.77
CA ASN A 32 9.74 20.16 2.21
C ASN A 32 8.52 19.67 3.02
N LEU A 33 7.87 18.61 2.56
CA LEU A 33 6.78 17.98 3.30
C LEU A 33 7.35 17.04 4.37
N ASP A 34 6.85 17.15 5.60
CA ASP A 34 7.31 16.28 6.69
C ASP A 34 7.00 14.80 6.38
N PRO A 35 8.00 13.90 6.35
CA PRO A 35 7.83 12.48 6.02
C PRO A 35 7.21 11.70 7.19
N MET A 36 6.03 12.11 7.64
CA MET A 36 5.29 11.42 8.69
C MET A 36 4.86 10.03 8.21
N VAL A 37 5.04 9.02 9.08
CA VAL A 37 4.59 7.64 8.82
C VAL A 37 3.09 7.59 8.53
N GLN A 38 2.29 8.46 9.16
CA GLN A 38 0.85 8.57 8.91
C GLN A 38 0.53 8.98 7.46
N ASN A 39 1.32 9.90 6.88
CA ASN A 39 1.14 10.33 5.49
C ASN A 39 1.45 9.17 4.53
N CYS A 40 2.53 8.42 4.79
CA CYS A 40 2.86 7.22 4.04
C CYS A 40 1.75 6.14 4.15
N LYS A 41 1.23 5.88 5.36
CA LYS A 41 0.13 4.91 5.56
C LYS A 41 -1.13 5.34 4.81
N ARG A 42 -1.51 6.62 4.88
CA ARG A 42 -2.68 7.16 4.18
C ARG A 42 -2.54 7.03 2.66
N ARG A 43 -1.36 7.38 2.13
CA ARG A 43 -1.04 7.19 0.70
C ARG A 43 -1.16 5.73 0.30
N PHE A 44 -0.60 4.82 1.11
CA PHE A 44 -0.70 3.38 0.85
C PHE A 44 -2.16 2.90 0.78
N ILE A 45 -3.02 3.29 1.72
CA ILE A 45 -4.45 2.92 1.72
C ILE A 45 -5.14 3.41 0.44
N GLN A 46 -4.88 4.66 0.03
CA GLN A 46 -5.45 5.24 -1.18
C GLN A 46 -4.99 4.49 -2.44
N GLU A 47 -3.68 4.30 -2.61
CA GLU A 47 -3.10 3.60 -3.76
C GLU A 47 -3.51 2.12 -3.80
N TYR A 48 -3.68 1.48 -2.63
CA TYR A 48 -4.13 0.10 -2.54
C TYR A 48 -5.59 -0.04 -2.96
N GLY A 49 -6.44 0.93 -2.58
CA GLY A 49 -7.81 1.04 -3.09
C GLY A 49 -7.83 1.11 -4.62
N LEU A 50 -6.92 1.90 -5.22
CA LEU A 50 -6.79 1.98 -6.67
C LEU A 50 -6.29 0.68 -7.32
N LEU A 51 -5.30 0.02 -6.70
CA LEU A 51 -4.77 -1.26 -7.16
C LEU A 51 -5.85 -2.34 -7.27
N ARG A 52 -6.80 -2.37 -6.33
CA ARG A 52 -7.92 -3.34 -6.34
C ARG A 52 -8.72 -3.29 -7.64
N HIS A 53 -8.88 -2.13 -8.28
CA HIS A 53 -9.58 -2.04 -9.57
C HIS A 53 -8.87 -2.77 -10.73
N ARG A 54 -7.58 -3.09 -10.57
CA ARG A 54 -6.77 -3.84 -11.54
C ARG A 54 -6.51 -5.29 -11.08
N ALA A 55 -7.01 -5.67 -9.91
CA ALA A 55 -6.81 -7.00 -9.37
C ALA A 55 -7.64 -8.05 -10.13
N LYS A 56 -7.15 -9.29 -10.13
CA LYS A 56 -7.92 -10.41 -10.68
C LYS A 56 -9.19 -10.62 -9.82
N PRO A 57 -10.33 -11.00 -10.41
CA PRO A 57 -11.57 -11.22 -9.66
C PRO A 57 -11.39 -12.18 -8.47
N GLN A 58 -10.60 -13.24 -8.67
CA GLN A 58 -10.29 -14.25 -7.65
C GLN A 58 -9.52 -13.74 -6.43
N THR A 59 -8.79 -12.61 -6.54
CA THR A 59 -8.06 -12.00 -5.41
C THR A 59 -8.78 -10.78 -4.83
N LEU A 60 -9.74 -10.22 -5.57
CA LEU A 60 -10.41 -8.96 -5.23
C LEU A 60 -11.11 -9.01 -3.86
N ALA A 61 -11.82 -10.10 -3.56
CA ALA A 61 -12.53 -10.26 -2.30
C ALA A 61 -11.55 -10.28 -1.10
N ALA A 62 -10.48 -11.08 -1.19
CA ALA A 62 -9.46 -11.14 -0.14
C ALA A 62 -8.70 -9.81 0.02
N MET A 63 -8.48 -9.08 -1.07
CA MET A 63 -7.87 -7.73 -1.01
C MET A 63 -8.81 -6.71 -0.36
N ALA A 64 -10.13 -6.83 -0.56
CA ALA A 64 -11.12 -5.97 0.09
C ALA A 64 -11.14 -6.21 1.60
N GLU A 65 -11.28 -7.46 2.02
CA GLU A 65 -11.28 -7.86 3.43
C GLU A 65 -9.99 -7.44 4.13
N TRP A 66 -8.84 -7.61 3.47
CA TRP A 66 -7.57 -7.18 4.04
C TRP A 66 -7.47 -5.66 4.18
N LEU A 67 -7.95 -4.88 3.20
CA LEU A 67 -7.98 -3.42 3.31
C LEU A 67 -8.83 -2.97 4.50
N ASP A 68 -9.99 -3.58 4.69
CA ASP A 68 -10.88 -3.26 5.81
C ASP A 68 -10.23 -3.61 7.16
N SER A 69 -9.35 -4.63 7.21
CA SER A 69 -8.63 -5.01 8.44
C SER A 69 -7.50 -4.05 8.86
N ILE A 70 -7.02 -3.18 7.95
CA ILE A 70 -5.87 -2.28 8.20
C ILE A 70 -6.20 -0.79 8.18
N ASN A 71 -7.43 -0.46 7.73
CA ASN A 71 -7.97 0.89 7.68
C ASN A 71 -8.28 1.36 9.10
#